data_AF-A0A3M9LRY6-F1
#
_entry.id   AF-A0A3M9LRY6-F1
#
_cell.length_a   1.000
_cell.length_b   1.000
_cell.length_c   1.000
_cell.angle_alpha   90.00
_cell.angle_beta   90.00
_cell.angle_gamma   90.00
#
_symmetry.space_group_name_H-M   'P 1'
#
loop_
_entity.id
_entity.type
_entity.pdbx_description
1 polymer ?
#
loop_
_entity_poly.entity_id
_entity_poly.type
_entity_poly.pdbx_seq_one_letter_code
_entity_poly.pdbx_strand_id
1 'polypeptide(L)'
;MGVLTFALIFVIIFSGLTSAKVISVNDGGDSDYLKIENAVKKANVGDTILVYNGTYVENININKELTVTSFSENADDCIVRAEDPINNVFNIT
;
A
#
# COMPACT_ATOMS: atom_id res chain seq x y z
N MET A 1 -23.85 -39.49 9.82
CA MET A 1 -23.15 -38.73 8.76
C MET A 1 -23.42 -37.22 8.76
N GLY A 2 -24.42 -36.67 9.47
CA GLY A 2 -24.86 -35.27 9.27
C GLY A 2 -24.30 -34.19 10.20
N VAL A 3 -23.60 -34.53 11.27
CA VAL A 3 -23.08 -33.54 12.24
C VAL A 3 -21.63 -33.13 11.92
N LEU A 4 -20.81 -34.07 11.42
CA LEU A 4 -19.43 -33.78 10.97
C LEU A 4 -19.39 -32.84 9.75
N THR A 5 -20.38 -32.90 8.87
CA THR A 5 -20.46 -32.07 7.65
C THR A 5 -20.83 -30.61 7.95
N PHE A 6 -21.67 -30.34 8.96
CA PHE A 6 -21.96 -28.97 9.40
C PHE A 6 -20.78 -28.33 10.15
N ALA A 7 -20.03 -29.12 10.94
CA ALA A 7 -18.82 -28.64 11.60
C ALA A 7 -17.70 -28.28 10.61
N LEU A 8 -17.57 -29.02 9.49
CA LEU A 8 -16.59 -28.70 8.43
C LEU A 8 -16.94 -27.41 7.66
N ILE A 9 -18.23 -27.12 7.45
CA ILE A 9 -18.68 -25.91 6.76
C ILE A 9 -18.38 -24.65 7.60
N PHE A 10 -18.41 -24.75 8.93
CA PHE A 10 -18.11 -23.62 9.84
C PHE A 10 -16.63 -23.22 9.88
N VAL A 11 -15.71 -24.13 9.50
CA VAL A 11 -14.26 -23.85 9.45
C VAL A 11 -13.86 -23.08 8.18
N ILE A 12 -14.61 -23.24 7.08
CA ILE A 12 -14.28 -22.58 5.80
C ILE A 12 -14.67 -21.08 5.81
N ILE A 13 -15.56 -20.66 6.71
CA ILE A 13 -16.05 -19.27 6.80
C ILE A 13 -15.04 -18.31 7.47
N PHE A 14 -13.93 -18.81 8.01
CA PHE A 14 -12.86 -17.99 8.60
C PHE A 14 -11.76 -17.57 7.61
N SER A 15 -11.91 -17.89 6.33
CA SER A 15 -10.87 -17.75 5.30
C SER A 15 -10.61 -16.33 4.77
N GLY A 16 -11.07 -15.29 5.48
CA GLY A 16 -11.04 -13.89 4.99
C GLY A 16 -10.26 -12.88 5.82
N LEU A 17 -9.52 -13.26 6.86
CA LEU A 17 -8.69 -12.32 7.61
C LEU A 17 -7.42 -12.00 6.80
N THR A 18 -7.52 -11.09 5.83
CA THR A 18 -6.32 -10.48 5.26
C THR A 18 -5.63 -9.69 6.37
N SER A 19 -4.38 -10.05 6.69
CA SER A 19 -3.55 -9.19 7.52
C SER A 19 -3.13 -7.98 6.69
N ALA A 20 -2.97 -6.82 7.33
CA ALA A 20 -2.28 -5.70 6.70
C ALA A 20 -0.90 -6.17 6.21
N LYS A 21 -0.57 -5.88 4.96
CA LYS A 21 0.71 -6.19 4.31
C LYS A 21 1.55 -4.90 4.20
N VAL A 22 2.87 -5.06 4.27
CA VAL A 22 3.83 -4.03 3.86
C VAL A 22 4.18 -4.19 2.37
N ILE A 23 4.03 -3.11 1.60
CA ILE A 23 4.37 -3.02 0.18
C ILE A 23 5.51 -2.03 0.03
N SER A 24 6.64 -2.44 -0.53
CA SER A 24 7.83 -1.60 -0.66
C SER A 24 7.85 -0.80 -1.96
N VAL A 25 8.36 0.44 -1.88
CA VAL A 25 8.60 1.31 -3.03
C VAL A 25 10.05 1.80 -3.02
N ASN A 26 10.78 1.57 -4.10
CA ASN A 26 12.19 1.96 -4.26
C ASN A 26 12.49 2.24 -5.73
N ASP A 27 13.04 3.41 -6.04
CA ASP A 27 13.40 3.83 -7.39
C ASP A 27 14.60 3.08 -7.98
N GLY A 28 15.39 2.38 -7.14
CA GLY A 28 16.56 1.59 -7.50
C GLY A 28 16.31 0.13 -7.93
N GLY A 29 15.07 -0.36 -7.88
CA GLY A 29 14.68 -1.65 -8.47
C GLY A 29 14.57 -2.88 -7.54
N ASP A 30 14.98 -2.79 -6.28
CA ASP A 30 14.91 -3.90 -5.30
C ASP A 30 13.59 -3.93 -4.48
N SER A 31 12.49 -3.41 -5.02
CA SER A 31 11.20 -3.28 -4.30
C SER A 31 10.01 -3.85 -5.08
N ASP A 32 8.87 -3.97 -4.40
CA ASP A 32 7.61 -4.38 -5.03
C ASP A 32 7.21 -3.41 -6.17
N TYR A 33 7.51 -2.11 -6.03
CA TYR A 33 7.14 -1.07 -7.00
C TYR A 33 8.16 0.07 -7.12
N LEU A 34 8.37 0.57 -8.34
CA LEU A 34 9.16 1.80 -8.57
C LEU A 34 8.38 3.09 -8.30
N LYS A 35 7.05 3.01 -8.22
CA LYS A 35 6.12 4.14 -8.18
C LYS A 35 5.15 4.00 -7.00
N ILE A 36 4.95 5.08 -6.25
CA ILE A 36 4.05 5.11 -5.09
C ILE A 36 2.60 4.89 -5.54
N GLU A 37 2.18 5.49 -6.65
CA GLU A 37 0.83 5.35 -7.18
C GLU A 37 0.49 3.89 -7.54
N ASN A 38 1.47 3.12 -8.02
CA ASN A 38 1.28 1.70 -8.33
C ASN A 38 1.12 0.86 -7.06
N ALA A 39 1.88 1.17 -6.02
CA ALA A 39 1.77 0.52 -4.72
C ALA A 39 0.40 0.82 -4.08
N VAL A 40 -0.07 2.07 -4.13
CA VAL A 40 -1.40 2.49 -3.67
C VAL A 40 -2.51 1.76 -4.44
N LYS A 41 -2.39 1.65 -5.77
CA LYS A 41 -3.36 0.90 -6.58
C LYS A 41 -3.43 -0.58 -6.18
N LYS A 42 -2.29 -1.21 -5.88
CA LYS A 42 -2.24 -2.62 -5.49
C LYS A 42 -2.71 -2.86 -4.05
N ALA A 43 -2.46 -1.92 -3.15
CA ALA A 43 -2.76 -2.04 -1.73
C ALA A 43 -4.24 -2.36 -1.48
N ASN A 44 -4.47 -3.22 -0.48
CA ASN A 44 -5.76 -3.41 0.13
C ASN A 44 -5.96 -2.38 1.26
N VAL A 45 -7.20 -2.28 1.74
CA VAL A 45 -7.54 -1.47 2.91
C VAL A 45 -6.71 -1.95 4.11
N GLY A 46 -6.06 -1.01 4.79
CA GLY A 46 -5.23 -1.24 5.97
C GLY A 46 -3.77 -1.59 5.68
N ASP A 47 -3.36 -1.73 4.42
CA ASP A 47 -1.96 -2.01 4.06
C ASP A 47 -1.04 -0.79 4.34
N THR A 48 0.25 -1.08 4.46
CA THR A 48 1.31 -0.07 4.61
C THR A 48 2.17 -0.01 3.36
N ILE A 49 2.31 1.18 2.78
CA ILE A 49 3.29 1.52 1.76
C ILE A 49 4.56 2.02 2.45
N LEU A 50 5.66 1.26 2.32
CA LEU A 50 6.99 1.61 2.83
C LEU A 50 7.84 2.18 1.69
N VAL A 51 8.16 3.47 1.75
CA VAL A 51 8.87 4.19 0.69
C VAL A 51 10.34 4.37 1.06
N TYR A 52 11.24 3.86 0.22
CA TYR A 52 12.68 4.02 0.39
C TYR A 52 13.14 5.40 -0.08
N ASN A 53 14.34 5.79 0.38
CA ASN A 53 14.96 7.07 0.04
C ASN A 53 14.96 7.32 -1.46
N GLY A 54 14.63 8.54 -1.86
CA GLY A 54 14.48 8.90 -3.27
C GLY A 54 13.62 10.14 -3.47
N THR A 55 13.54 10.58 -4.73
CA THR A 55 12.59 11.62 -5.16
C THR A 55 11.57 11.01 -6.11
N TYR A 56 10.32 10.93 -5.66
CA TYR A 56 9.21 10.37 -6.43
C TYR A 56 8.41 11.50 -7.06
N VAL A 57 8.44 11.60 -8.39
CA VAL A 57 7.73 12.65 -9.15
C VAL A 57 6.42 12.06 -9.68
N GLU A 58 5.34 12.26 -8.94
CA GLU A 58 4.04 11.61 -9.17
C GLU A 58 2.88 12.48 -8.63
N ASN A 59 1.69 12.34 -9.21
CA ASN A 59 0.43 12.74 -8.57
C ASN A 59 -0.32 11.47 -8.17
N ILE A 60 -0.65 11.35 -6.88
CA ILE A 60 -1.08 10.11 -6.25
C ILE A 60 -2.54 10.21 -5.82
N ASN A 61 -3.33 9.17 -6.10
CA ASN A 61 -4.75 9.10 -5.74
C ASN A 61 -4.99 8.05 -4.64
N ILE A 62 -5.32 8.51 -3.43
CA ILE A 62 -5.59 7.67 -2.26
C ILE A 62 -7.09 7.62 -2.03
N ASN A 63 -7.70 6.49 -2.38
CA ASN A 63 -9.15 6.27 -2.30
C ASN A 63 -9.53 5.11 -1.37
N LYS A 64 -8.62 4.76 -0.45
CA LYS A 64 -8.74 3.66 0.50
C LYS A 64 -7.90 3.98 1.73
N GLU A 65 -8.29 3.44 2.88
CA GLU A 65 -7.50 3.59 4.11
C GLU A 65 -6.20 2.80 3.99
N LEU A 66 -5.07 3.49 4.13
CA LEU A 66 -3.73 2.93 4.06
C LEU A 66 -2.76 3.76 4.90
N THR A 67 -1.59 3.20 5.19
CA THR A 67 -0.47 3.92 5.79
C THR A 67 0.60 4.17 4.72
N VAL A 68 1.11 5.39 4.58
CA VAL A 68 2.32 5.67 3.79
C VAL A 68 3.39 6.15 4.75
N THR A 69 4.54 5.47 4.75
CA THR A 69 5.67 5.83 5.62
C THR A 69 7.00 5.75 4.87
N SER A 70 7.92 6.63 5.22
CA SER A 70 9.31 6.57 4.79
C SER A 70 10.05 5.44 5.52
N PHE A 71 11.04 4.84 4.86
CA PHE A 71 12.03 3.96 5.47
C PHE A 71 13.04 4.76 6.31
N SER A 72 13.40 5.97 5.88
CA SER A 72 14.28 6.88 6.62
C SER A 72 13.51 7.67 7.68
N GLU A 73 14.16 7.90 8.82
CA GLU A 73 13.70 8.83 9.87
C GLU A 73 13.96 10.30 9.53
N ASN A 74 14.76 10.58 8.48
CA ASN A 74 15.02 11.94 8.00
C ASN A 74 14.04 12.32 6.88
N ALA A 75 13.31 13.42 7.06
CA ALA A 75 12.33 13.91 6.10
C ALA A 75 12.93 14.31 4.75
N ASP A 76 14.21 14.70 4.72
CA ASP A 76 14.88 15.14 3.48
C ASP A 76 15.25 13.97 2.54
N ASP A 77 15.21 12.73 3.03
CA ASP A 77 15.65 11.56 2.28
C ASP A 77 14.56 10.99 1.35
N CYS A 78 13.29 11.24 1.65
CA CYS A 78 12.14 10.72 0.90
C CYS A 78 11.20 11.86 0.53
N ILE A 79 11.34 12.36 -0.69
CA ILE A 79 10.58 13.51 -1.19
C ILE A 79 9.60 13.07 -2.27
N VAL A 80 8.34 13.48 -2.14
CA VAL A 80 7.34 13.34 -3.19
C VAL A 80 7.07 14.70 -3.82
N ARG A 81 7.17 14.79 -5.14
CA ARG A 81 6.92 16.01 -5.93
C ARG A 81 5.81 15.75 -6.93
N ALA A 82 5.00 16.76 -7.20
CA ALA A 82 3.95 16.66 -8.22
C ALA A 82 4.59 16.49 -9.60
N GLU A 83 4.11 15.52 -10.39
CA GLU A 83 4.50 15.36 -11.79
C GLU A 83 3.86 16.46 -12.65
N ASP A 84 2.56 16.67 -12.46
CA ASP A 84 1.84 17.85 -12.92
C ASP A 84 1.76 18.87 -11.78
N PRO A 85 2.49 20.00 -11.88
CA PRO A 85 2.52 21.02 -10.84
C PRO A 85 1.22 21.83 -10.71
N ILE A 86 0.28 21.68 -11.65
CA ILE A 86 -1.06 22.30 -11.56
C ILE A 86 -1.94 21.50 -10.59
N ASN A 87 -1.66 20.20 -10.43
CA ASN A 87 -2.41 19.29 -9.58
C ASN A 87 -1.72 19.06 -8.23
N ASN A 88 -2.49 18.61 -7.23
CA ASN A 88 -1.95 18.25 -5.92
C ASN A 88 -1.09 16.98 -6.00
N VAL A 89 -0.09 16.88 -5.12
CA VAL A 89 0.71 15.65 -4.96
C VAL A 89 -0.17 14.49 -4.52
N PHE A 90 -1.06 14.72 -3.54
CA PHE A 90 -2.01 13.73 -3.05
C PHE A 90 -3.44 14.21 -3.27
N ASN A 91 -4.25 13.36 -3.89
CA ASN A 91 -5.70 13.50 -3.96
C ASN A 91 -6.31 12.41 -3.08
N ILE A 92 -7.03 12.80 -2.02
CA ILE A 92 -7.56 11.86 -1.01
C ILE A 92 -9.08 11.94 -1.03
N THR A 93 -9.76 10.78 -1.11
CA THR A 93 -11.23 10.67 -1.21
C THR A 93 -11.80 9.55 -0.35
#